data_AF-A0AAW4L2D4-F1
#
_entry.id   AF-A0AAW4L2D4-F1
#
_cell.length_a   1.000
_cell.length_b   1.000
_cell.length_c   1.000
_cell.angle_alpha   90.00
_cell.angle_beta   90.00
_cell.angle_gamma   90.00
#
_symmetry.space_group_name_H-M   'P 1'
#
loop_
_entity.id
_entity.type
_entity.pdbx_description
1 polymer ?
#
loop_
_entity_poly.entity_id
_entity_poly.type
_entity_poly.pdbx_seq_one_letter_code
_entity_poly.pdbx_strand_id
1 'polypeptide(L)' 'MKCPNCGGREAVEIDMHSEGFSAETSPVKECGTCGLVWRIKVTGDRHELDIIKQADKK' A
#
# COMPACT_ATOMS: atom_id res chain seq x y z
N MET A 1 -3.55 6.95 -6.94
CA MET A 1 -2.41 7.37 -6.07
C MET A 1 -1.11 6.99 -6.76
N LYS A 2 -0.04 7.77 -6.58
CA LYS A 2 1.29 7.47 -7.17
C LYS A 2 2.03 6.48 -6.27
N CYS A 3 2.67 5.46 -6.85
CA CYS A 3 3.54 4.54 -6.12
C CYS A 3 4.69 5.33 -5.46
N PRO A 4 4.91 5.21 -4.14
CA PRO A 4 5.91 6.00 -3.43
C PRO A 4 7.34 5.58 -3.78
N ASN A 5 7.54 4.38 -4.35
CA ASN A 5 8.85 3.90 -4.75
C ASN A 5 9.22 4.30 -6.20
N CYS A 6 8.45 3.85 -7.20
CA CYS A 6 8.81 4.04 -8.61
C CYS A 6 8.04 5.17 -9.30
N GLY A 7 7.03 5.73 -8.65
CA GLY A 7 6.19 6.76 -9.22
C GLY A 7 5.16 6.31 -10.27
N GLY A 8 5.02 5.00 -10.48
CA GLY A 8 3.96 4.41 -11.31
C GLY A 8 2.56 4.76 -10.80
N ARG A 9 1.59 4.82 -11.71
CA ARG A 9 0.17 5.08 -11.37
C ARG A 9 -0.68 3.81 -11.38
N GLU A 10 -0.12 2.73 -11.88
CA GLU A 10 -0.72 1.40 -11.83
C GLU A 10 -0.55 0.86 -10.41
N ALA A 11 -1.57 1.07 -9.60
CA ALA A 11 -1.69 0.46 -8.29
C ALA A 11 -3.08 -0.16 -8.18
N VAL A 12 -3.13 -1.43 -7.81
CA VAL A 12 -4.37 -2.14 -7.51
C VAL A 12 -4.57 -2.14 -5.99
N GLU A 13 -5.78 -1.89 -5.55
CA GLU A 13 -6.14 -2.09 -4.15
C GLU A 13 -6.34 -3.60 -3.94
N ILE A 14 -5.63 -4.14 -2.95
CA ILE A 14 -5.74 -5.55 -2.60
C ILE A 14 -6.48 -5.66 -1.28
N ASP A 15 -7.57 -6.43 -1.34
CA ASP A 15 -8.39 -6.72 -0.19
C ASP A 15 -7.70 -7.79 0.66
N MET A 16 -7.15 -7.37 1.79
CA MET A 16 -6.60 -8.26 2.80
C MET A 16 -7.68 -8.53 3.85
N HIS A 17 -8.59 -9.45 3.56
CA HIS A 17 -9.50 -10.04 4.56
C HIS A 17 -8.68 -10.88 5.55
N SER A 18 -8.08 -10.23 6.55
CA SER A 18 -7.52 -10.88 7.72
C SER A 18 -8.07 -10.18 8.96
N GLU A 19 -8.60 -10.98 9.88
CA GLU A 19 -9.25 -10.53 11.11
C GLU A 19 -8.29 -9.61 11.90
N GLY A 20 -8.50 -8.30 11.80
CA GLY A 20 -7.63 -7.27 12.41
C GLY A 20 -7.24 -6.11 11.49
N PHE A 21 -7.52 -6.22 10.18
CA PHE A 21 -7.26 -5.15 9.22
C PHE A 21 -8.56 -4.69 8.55
N SER A 22 -9.15 -3.59 9.02
CA SER A 22 -10.28 -2.99 8.32
C SER A 22 -9.78 -2.40 6.98
N ALA A 23 -10.06 -3.11 5.89
CA ALA A 23 -9.78 -2.65 4.53
C ALA A 23 -10.35 -1.25 4.23
N GLU A 24 -11.40 -0.85 4.94
CA GLU A 24 -12.10 0.43 4.78
C GLU A 24 -11.28 1.65 5.22
N THR A 25 -10.41 1.53 6.24
CA THR A 25 -9.69 2.69 6.80
C THR A 25 -8.23 2.79 6.35
N SER A 26 -7.64 1.69 5.88
CA SER A 26 -6.25 1.67 5.41
C SER A 26 -6.04 0.61 4.32
N PRO A 27 -6.63 0.79 3.13
CA PRO A 27 -6.57 -0.21 2.06
C PRO A 27 -5.14 -0.42 1.59
N VAL A 28 -4.75 -1.70 1.53
CA VAL A 28 -3.46 -2.15 1.03
C VAL A 28 -3.44 -2.04 -0.48
N LYS A 29 -2.29 -1.66 -1.02
CA LYS A 29 -2.09 -1.37 -2.44
C LYS A 29 -0.85 -2.09 -2.93
N GLU A 30 -0.92 -2.63 -4.14
CA GLU A 30 0.22 -3.20 -4.85
C GLU A 30 0.49 -2.41 -6.13
N CYS A 31 1.74 -2.06 -6.39
CA CYS A 31 2.13 -1.39 -7.62
C CYS A 31 2.36 -2.42 -8.73
N GLY A 32 1.60 -2.33 -9.82
CA GLY A 32 1.77 -3.20 -10.98
C GLY A 32 3.11 -3.01 -11.72
N THR A 33 3.82 -1.90 -11.49
CA THR A 33 5.09 -1.59 -12.18
C THR A 33 6.31 -2.18 -11.47
N CYS A 34 6.37 -2.09 -10.13
CA CYS A 34 7.55 -2.52 -9.35
C CYS A 34 7.22 -3.49 -8.20
N GLY A 35 5.97 -3.94 -8.10
CA GLY A 35 5.51 -4.93 -7.10
C GLY A 35 5.67 -4.52 -5.64
N LEU A 36 5.84 -3.22 -5.36
CA LEU A 36 5.79 -2.69 -4.00
C LEU A 36 4.38 -2.92 -3.43
N VAL A 37 4.29 -3.41 -2.20
CA VAL A 37 3.01 -3.48 -1.47
C VAL A 37 3.07 -2.55 -0.26
N TRP A 38 2.12 -1.62 -0.17
CA TRP A 38 2.08 -0.62 0.90
C TRP A 38 0.65 -0.24 1.26
N ARG A 39 0.50 0.44 2.39
CA ARG A 39 -0.72 1.17 2.74
C ARG A 39 -0.38 2.50 3.39
N ILE A 40 -1.40 3.31 3.60
CA ILE A 40 -1.31 4.51 4.44
C ILE A 40 -2.06 4.21 5.72
N LYS A 41 -1.34 4.14 6.85
CA LYS A 41 -1.93 4.08 8.19
C LYS A 41 -2.30 5.49 8.62
N VAL A 42 -3.44 5.63 9.28
CA VAL A 42 -3.84 6.88 9.91
C VAL A 42 -3.77 6.69 11.42
N THR A 43 -2.83 7.40 12.07
CA THR A 43 -2.62 7.35 13.52
C THR A 43 -2.90 8.75 14.08
N GLY A 44 -4.11 8.97 14.60
CA GLY A 44 -4.57 10.33 14.94
C GLY A 44 -4.66 11.20 13.68
N ASP A 45 -4.01 12.36 13.68
CA ASP A 45 -3.94 13.27 12.53
C ASP A 45 -2.77 13.00 11.57
N ARG A 46 -2.04 11.88 11.74
CA ARG A 46 -0.85 11.56 10.94
C ARG A 46 -1.13 10.46 9.93
N HIS A 47 -0.65 10.67 8.70
CA HIS A 47 -0.61 9.66 7.66
C HIS A 47 0.80 9.05 7.59
N GLU A 48 0.91 7.76 7.83
CA GLU A 48 2.17 7.03 7.84
C GLU A 48 2.20 6.02 6.70
N LEU A 49 3.28 6.03 5.91
CA LEU A 49 3.52 5.03 4.89
C LEU A 49 4.01 3.74 5.53
N ASP A 50 3.29 2.65 5.31
CA ASP A 50 3.62 1.33 5.82
C ASP A 50 3.96 0.40 4.66
N ILE A 51 5.22 0.00 4.57
CA ILE A 51 5.69 -0.91 3.52
C ILE A 51 5.51 -2.34 4.03
N ILE A 52 4.65 -3.09 3.34
CA ILE A 52 4.32 -4.49 3.66
C ILE A 52 5.24 -5.44 2.89
N LYS A 53 5.49 -5.14 1.61
CA LYS A 53 6.45 -5.84 0.75
C LYS A 53 7.33 -4.81 0.05
N GLN A 54 8.64 -5.03 0.07
CA GLN A 54 9.60 -4.24 -0.71
C GLN A 54 9.34 -4.40 -2.22
N ALA A 55 9.73 -3.40 -3.01
CA ALA A 55 9.67 -3.47 -4.46
C ALA A 55 10.57 -4.61 -4.97
N ASP A 56 10.17 -5.24 -6.08
CA ASP A 56 10.98 -6.27 -6.71
C ASP A 56 12.30 -5.66 -7.21
N LYS A 57 13.42 -6.29 -6.85
CA LYS A 57 14.74 -5.91 -7.38
C LYS A 57 14.79 -6.36 -8.84
N LYS A 58 14.78 -5.41 -9.77
CA LYS A 58 15.20 -5.67 -11.15
C LYS A 58 16.72 -5.61 -11.25
#